data_AF-A0A924I6D6-F1
#
_entry.id   AF-A0A924I6D6-F1
#
_cell.length_a   1.000
_cell.length_b   1.000
_cell.length_c   1.000
_cell.angle_alpha   90.00
_cell.angle_beta   90.00
_cell.angle_gamma   90.00
#
_symmetry.space_group_name_H-M   'P 1'
#
loop_
_entity.id
_entity.type
_entity.pdbx_description
1 polymer ?
#
loop_
_entity_poly.entity_id
_entity_poly.type
_entity_poly.pdbx_seq_one_letter_code
_entity_poly.pdbx_strand_id
1 'polypeptide(L)'
;MNMTYHPWHLILMSIFYIISGINHFRKPSLYEAIIPKQIPYKMFWNEVTGMSQIFFAISIQLPGAQIISAWSIIVLLIFMFPANINMILDKKASLGIPMWILYLRIPLQFALIAWAYYYTYFFISVVNYKFFFFNFDSWIPYLKTKKLYLIYHKQQSNISLNFLI
;
A
#
# COMPACT_ATOMS: atom_id res chain seq x y z
N MET A 1 -4.53 13.90 19.41
CA MET A 1 -4.42 12.53 18.85
C MET A 1 -5.09 12.55 17.49
N ASN A 2 -4.31 12.48 16.40
CA ASN A 2 -4.87 12.33 15.06
C ASN A 2 -5.37 10.90 14.93
N MET A 3 -6.69 10.68 15.04
CA MET A 3 -7.27 9.40 14.68
C MET A 3 -6.96 9.15 13.21
N THR A 4 -6.06 8.21 12.95
CA THR A 4 -5.90 7.62 11.63
C THR A 4 -7.22 6.99 11.28
N TYR A 5 -8.03 7.67 10.46
CA TYR A 5 -9.23 7.07 9.89
C TYR A 5 -8.79 5.87 9.06
N HIS A 6 -8.92 4.66 9.62
CA HIS A 6 -8.81 3.43 8.85
C HIS A 6 -10.14 3.26 8.15
N PRO A 7 -10.21 3.48 6.83
CA PRO A 7 -11.48 3.34 6.17
C PRO A 7 -11.93 1.87 6.27
N TRP A 8 -13.23 1.64 6.44
CA TRP A 8 -13.80 0.30 6.59
C TRP A 8 -13.35 -0.65 5.47
N HIS A 9 -13.15 -0.12 4.26
CA HIS A 9 -12.67 -0.88 3.11
C HIS A 9 -11.21 -1.37 3.29
N LEU A 10 -10.36 -0.67 4.05
CA LEU A 10 -8.99 -1.13 4.31
C LEU A 10 -8.99 -2.30 5.29
N ILE A 11 -9.80 -2.19 6.34
CA ILE A 11 -10.01 -3.25 7.32
C ILE A 11 -10.56 -4.50 6.63
N LEU A 12 -11.57 -4.32 5.77
CA LEU A 12 -12.16 -5.43 5.01
C LEU A 12 -11.12 -6.13 4.13
N MET A 13 -10.29 -5.36 3.43
CA MET A 13 -9.24 -5.93 2.58
C MET A 13 -8.22 -6.73 3.40
N SER A 14 -7.79 -6.22 4.55
CA SER A 14 -6.89 -6.95 5.45
C SER A 14 -7.51 -8.24 5.96
N ILE A 15 -8.75 -8.20 6.44
CA ILE A 15 -9.45 -9.40 6.94
C ILE A 15 -9.55 -10.46 5.82
N PHE A 16 -9.93 -10.02 4.61
CA PHE A 16 -10.03 -10.90 3.45
C PHE A 16 -8.72 -11.64 3.15
N TYR A 17 -7.60 -10.92 3.07
CA TYR A 17 -6.30 -11.54 2.79
C TYR A 17 -5.73 -12.36 3.95
N ILE A 18 -6.02 -11.99 5.20
CA ILE A 18 -5.65 -12.82 6.37
C ILE A 18 -6.38 -14.16 6.32
N ILE A 19 -7.69 -14.16 6.08
CA ILE A 19 -8.48 -15.40 5.99
C ILE A 19 -8.00 -16.25 4.81
N SER A 20 -7.77 -15.62 3.66
CA SER A 20 -7.19 -16.29 2.48
C SER A 20 -5.85 -16.94 2.82
N GLY A 21 -4.94 -16.20 3.46
CA GLY A 21 -3.62 -16.67 3.83
C GLY A 21 -3.64 -17.82 4.83
N ILE A 22 -4.51 -17.76 5.84
CA ILE A 22 -4.69 -18.86 6.80
C ILE A 22 -5.17 -20.14 6.09
N ASN A 23 -6.02 -20.02 5.08
CA ASN A 23 -6.52 -21.18 4.34
C ASN A 23 -5.42 -21.96 3.61
N HIS A 24 -4.33 -21.31 3.19
CA HIS A 24 -3.16 -21.98 2.57
C HIS A 24 -2.55 -23.04 3.51
N PHE A 25 -2.58 -22.81 4.83
CA PHE A 25 -2.06 -23.73 5.84
C PHE A 25 -3.11 -24.73 6.33
N ARG A 26 -4.40 -24.36 6.31
CA ARG A 26 -5.49 -25.25 6.74
C ARG A 26 -5.79 -26.36 5.74
N LYS A 27 -5.69 -26.07 4.44
CA LYS A 27 -5.98 -27.03 3.36
C LYS A 27 -4.94 -26.97 2.23
N PRO A 28 -3.66 -27.24 2.53
CA PRO A 28 -2.56 -27.08 1.57
C PRO A 28 -2.75 -27.92 0.30
N SER A 29 -3.32 -29.13 0.42
CA SER A 29 -3.58 -30.03 -0.72
C SER A 29 -4.47 -29.43 -1.81
N LEU A 30 -5.43 -28.58 -1.45
CA LEU A 30 -6.27 -27.88 -2.44
C LEU A 30 -5.46 -26.88 -3.24
N TYR A 31 -4.57 -26.14 -2.57
CA TYR A 31 -3.74 -25.12 -3.20
C TYR A 31 -2.61 -25.74 -4.05
N GLU A 32 -2.04 -26.85 -3.62
CA GLU A 32 -1.04 -27.58 -4.42
C GLU A 32 -1.65 -28.21 -5.68
N ALA A 33 -2.91 -28.65 -5.62
CA ALA A 33 -3.60 -29.21 -6.77
C ALA A 33 -3.87 -28.17 -7.87
N ILE A 34 -4.09 -26.90 -7.50
CA ILE A 34 -4.37 -25.82 -8.46
C ILE A 34 -3.10 -25.22 -9.08
N ILE A 35 -1.94 -25.33 -8.42
CA ILE A 35 -0.67 -24.83 -8.96
C ILE A 35 -0.32 -25.61 -10.25
N PRO A 36 0.03 -24.93 -11.36
CA PRO A 36 0.40 -25.58 -12.62
C PRO A 36 1.47 -26.66 -12.44
N LYS A 37 1.39 -27.75 -13.21
CA LYS A 37 2.31 -28.89 -13.08
C LYS A 37 3.77 -28.54 -13.41
N GLN A 38 3.98 -27.47 -14.16
CA GLN A 38 5.30 -26.96 -14.56
C GLN A 38 6.06 -26.31 -13.39
N ILE A 39 5.37 -25.92 -12.30
CA ILE A 39 6.00 -25.30 -11.15
C ILE A 39 6.48 -26.38 -10.17
N PRO A 40 7.80 -26.51 -9.92
CA PRO A 40 8.32 -27.42 -8.90
C PRO A 40 8.06 -26.88 -7.49
N TYR A 41 8.17 -27.74 -6.47
CA TYR A 41 8.06 -27.37 -5.05
C TYR A 41 6.73 -26.64 -4.70
N LYS A 42 5.60 -27.22 -5.12
CA LYS A 42 4.27 -26.61 -4.93
C LYS A 42 3.94 -26.26 -3.47
N MET A 43 4.34 -27.11 -2.54
CA MET A 43 4.18 -26.89 -1.10
C MET A 43 4.90 -25.61 -0.64
N PHE A 44 6.15 -25.42 -1.07
CA PHE A 44 6.94 -24.21 -0.76
C PHE A 44 6.24 -22.94 -1.26
N TRP A 45 5.80 -22.94 -2.53
CA TRP A 45 5.09 -21.79 -3.09
C TRP A 45 3.75 -21.52 -2.41
N ASN A 46 3.04 -22.56 -2.00
CA ASN A 46 1.81 -22.44 -1.23
C ASN A 46 2.05 -21.75 0.13
N GLU A 47 3.05 -22.19 0.88
CA GLU A 47 3.40 -21.63 2.18
C GLU A 47 3.90 -20.18 2.08
N VAL A 48 4.80 -19.91 1.13
CA VAL A 48 5.32 -18.56 0.89
C VAL A 48 4.19 -17.61 0.51
N THR A 49 3.26 -18.05 -0.34
CA THR A 49 2.10 -17.24 -0.74
C THR A 49 1.18 -16.96 0.45
N GLY A 50 0.85 -17.99 1.24
CA GLY A 50 -0.01 -17.85 2.42
C GLY A 50 0.60 -16.93 3.48
N MET A 51 1.90 -17.08 3.76
CA MET A 51 2.62 -16.23 4.70
C MET A 51 2.69 -14.78 4.21
N SER A 52 2.97 -14.58 2.93
CA SER A 52 3.04 -13.25 2.32
C SER A 52 1.68 -12.53 2.36
N GLN A 53 0.58 -13.26 2.09
CA GLN A 53 -0.77 -12.70 2.19
C GLN A 53 -1.06 -12.17 3.59
N ILE A 54 -0.80 -12.96 4.63
CA ILE A 54 -1.01 -12.54 6.02
C ILE A 54 -0.12 -11.34 6.36
N PHE A 55 1.16 -11.41 6.00
CA PHE A 55 2.14 -10.37 6.31
C PHE A 55 1.76 -9.02 5.69
N PHE A 56 1.44 -8.97 4.40
CA PHE A 56 1.07 -7.72 3.73
C PHE A 56 -0.33 -7.24 4.12
N ALA A 57 -1.25 -8.15 4.44
CA ALA A 57 -2.56 -7.79 4.96
C ALA A 57 -2.50 -7.09 6.32
N ILE A 58 -1.57 -7.49 7.20
CA ILE A 58 -1.32 -6.78 8.46
C ILE A 58 -0.59 -5.47 8.17
N SER A 59 0.46 -5.52 7.33
CA SER A 59 1.33 -4.38 7.04
C SER A 59 0.61 -3.23 6.34
N ILE A 60 -0.44 -3.49 5.56
CA ILE A 60 -1.18 -2.42 4.87
C ILE A 60 -1.98 -1.51 5.82
N GLN A 61 -2.22 -1.97 7.06
CA GLN A 61 -2.80 -1.13 8.12
C GLN A 61 -1.77 -0.14 8.69
N LEU A 62 -0.48 -0.36 8.48
CA LEU A 62 0.57 0.51 8.98
C LEU A 62 0.77 1.68 8.01
N PRO A 63 0.62 2.95 8.46
CA PRO A 63 0.75 4.11 7.56
C PRO A 63 2.07 4.14 6.79
N GLY A 64 3.19 3.76 7.43
CA GLY A 64 4.52 3.76 6.79
C GLY A 64 4.77 2.60 5.81
N ALA A 65 3.94 1.56 5.83
CA ALA A 65 4.11 0.37 4.97
C ALA A 65 2.96 0.18 3.97
N GLN A 66 1.95 1.07 3.97
CA GLN A 66 0.72 0.91 3.19
C GLN A 66 0.98 0.81 1.68
N ILE A 67 1.79 1.71 1.12
CA ILE A 67 2.09 1.72 -0.31
C ILE A 67 2.83 0.44 -0.73
N ILE A 68 3.87 0.07 0.03
CA ILE A 68 4.66 -1.13 -0.25
C ILE A 68 3.77 -2.37 -0.16
N SER A 69 2.95 -2.46 0.88
CA SER A 69 2.02 -3.59 1.09
C SER A 69 0.98 -3.68 -0.02
N ALA A 70 0.43 -2.55 -0.48
CA ALA A 70 -0.51 -2.51 -1.59
C ALA A 70 0.12 -3.06 -2.89
N TRP A 71 1.33 -2.61 -3.23
CA TRP A 71 2.08 -3.14 -4.37
C TRP A 71 2.41 -4.63 -4.22
N SER A 72 2.83 -5.06 -3.03
CA SER A 72 3.11 -6.46 -2.76
C SER A 72 1.88 -7.36 -2.92
N ILE A 73 0.70 -6.89 -2.48
CA ILE A 73 -0.57 -7.60 -2.71
C ILE A 73 -0.87 -7.72 -4.20
N ILE A 74 -0.68 -6.65 -4.98
CA ILE A 74 -0.87 -6.68 -6.44
C ILE A 74 0.07 -7.71 -7.08
N VAL A 75 1.34 -7.72 -6.71
CA VAL A 75 2.33 -8.69 -7.22
C VAL A 75 1.92 -10.12 -6.87
N LEU A 76 1.48 -10.39 -5.64
CA LEU A 76 0.96 -11.69 -5.24
C LEU A 76 -0.23 -12.11 -6.09
N LEU A 77 -1.20 -11.21 -6.31
CA LEU A 77 -2.37 -11.50 -7.14
C LEU A 77 -2.00 -11.84 -8.58
N ILE A 78 -1.02 -11.13 -9.15
CA ILE A 78 -0.50 -11.44 -10.50
C ILE A 78 0.18 -12.81 -10.50
N PHE A 79 0.99 -13.12 -9.48
CA PHE A 79 1.69 -14.40 -9.37
C PHE A 79 0.73 -15.59 -9.19
N MET A 80 -0.43 -15.39 -8.56
CA MET A 80 -1.46 -16.41 -8.41
C MET A 80 -2.34 -16.59 -9.65
N PHE A 81 -2.28 -15.67 -10.61
CA PHE A 81 -3.11 -15.71 -11.81
C PHE A 81 -2.97 -17.01 -12.64
N PRO A 82 -1.75 -17.56 -12.86
CA PRO A 82 -1.59 -18.84 -13.55
C PRO A 82 -2.33 -20.00 -12.89
N ALA A 83 -2.47 -20.01 -11.56
CA ALA A 83 -3.23 -21.03 -10.86
C ALA A 83 -4.74 -20.92 -11.18
N ASN A 84 -5.29 -19.71 -11.25
CA ASN A 84 -6.69 -19.51 -11.66
C ASN A 84 -6.93 -19.97 -13.11
N ILE A 85 -6.01 -19.71 -14.02
CA ILE A 85 -6.08 -20.20 -15.40
C ILE A 85 -5.97 -21.73 -15.46
N ASN A 86 -5.06 -22.32 -14.67
CA ASN A 86 -4.90 -23.78 -14.62
C ASN A 86 -6.17 -24.50 -14.16
N MET A 87 -6.97 -23.91 -13.27
CA MET A 87 -8.26 -24.47 -12.87
C MET A 87 -9.31 -24.49 -13.98
N ILE A 88 -9.25 -23.52 -14.91
CA ILE A 88 -10.12 -23.46 -16.09
C ILE A 88 -9.67 -24.51 -17.11
N LEU A 89 -8.37 -24.69 -17.29
CA LEU A 89 -7.80 -25.59 -18.30
C LEU A 89 -7.78 -27.07 -17.89
N ASP A 90 -7.50 -27.37 -16.62
CA ASP A 90 -7.38 -28.74 -16.11
C ASP A 90 -8.55 -29.09 -15.18
N LYS A 91 -9.38 -30.05 -15.60
CA LYS A 91 -10.53 -30.55 -14.83
C LYS A 91 -10.13 -31.19 -13.49
N LYS A 92 -8.91 -31.72 -13.35
CA LYS A 92 -8.41 -32.20 -12.06
C LYS A 92 -8.07 -31.04 -11.13
N ALA A 93 -7.56 -29.94 -11.69
CA ALA A 93 -7.26 -28.72 -10.94
C ALA A 93 -8.52 -27.91 -10.59
N SER A 94 -9.65 -28.11 -11.28
CA SER A 94 -10.90 -27.40 -10.96
C SER A 94 -11.48 -27.76 -9.58
N LEU A 95 -11.02 -28.86 -8.96
CA LEU A 95 -11.48 -29.33 -7.64
C LEU A 95 -13.01 -29.54 -7.57
N GLY A 96 -13.65 -29.84 -8.71
CA GLY A 96 -15.10 -29.99 -8.79
C GLY A 96 -15.89 -28.68 -8.78
N ILE A 97 -15.22 -27.53 -8.84
CA ILE A 97 -15.87 -26.22 -8.91
C ILE A 97 -16.51 -26.03 -10.30
N PRO A 98 -17.79 -25.59 -10.36
CA PRO A 98 -18.46 -25.27 -11.63
C PRO A 98 -17.69 -24.24 -12.46
N MET A 99 -17.68 -24.45 -13.78
CA MET A 99 -16.92 -23.62 -14.72
C MET A 99 -17.28 -22.12 -14.66
N TRP A 100 -18.56 -21.78 -14.44
CA TRP A 100 -19.01 -20.40 -14.31
C TRP A 100 -18.40 -19.68 -13.10
N ILE A 101 -18.18 -20.39 -11.99
CA ILE A 101 -17.50 -19.83 -10.80
C ILE A 101 -16.03 -19.57 -11.14
N LEU A 102 -15.37 -20.48 -11.85
CA LEU A 102 -13.98 -20.29 -12.26
C LEU A 102 -13.81 -19.07 -13.16
N TYR A 103 -14.72 -18.87 -14.12
CA TYR A 103 -14.74 -17.66 -14.93
C TYR A 103 -14.96 -16.40 -14.10
N LEU A 104 -15.81 -16.44 -13.06
CA LEU A 104 -16.05 -15.32 -12.16
C LEU A 104 -14.82 -14.95 -11.31
N ARG A 105 -13.90 -15.89 -11.06
CA ARG A 105 -12.64 -15.60 -10.34
C ARG A 105 -11.72 -14.67 -11.12
N ILE A 106 -11.77 -14.70 -12.45
CA ILE A 106 -10.94 -13.83 -13.30
C ILE A 106 -11.28 -12.34 -13.11
N PRO A 107 -12.52 -11.86 -13.32
CA PRO A 107 -12.87 -10.47 -13.07
C PRO A 107 -12.73 -10.10 -11.59
N LEU A 108 -13.00 -11.03 -10.66
CA LEU A 108 -12.77 -10.80 -9.24
C LEU A 108 -11.28 -10.53 -8.95
N GLN A 109 -10.36 -11.26 -9.57
CA GLN A 109 -8.91 -11.02 -9.42
C GLN A 109 -8.53 -9.60 -9.85
N PHE A 110 -9.07 -9.11 -10.98
CA PHE A 110 -8.84 -7.74 -11.45
C PHE A 110 -9.47 -6.70 -10.53
N ALA A 111 -10.66 -6.95 -9.99
CA ALA A 111 -11.29 -6.09 -9.00
C ALA A 111 -10.45 -5.97 -7.72
N LEU A 112 -9.88 -7.08 -7.24
CA LEU A 112 -8.96 -7.09 -6.09
C LEU A 112 -7.67 -6.32 -6.37
N ILE A 113 -7.11 -6.44 -7.57
CA ILE A 113 -5.94 -5.65 -8.00
C ILE A 113 -6.29 -4.15 -8.00
N ALA A 114 -7.43 -3.77 -8.58
CA ALA A 114 -7.88 -2.38 -8.61
C ALA A 114 -8.11 -1.82 -7.19
N TRP A 115 -8.64 -2.64 -6.29
CA TRP A 115 -8.83 -2.28 -4.89
C TRP A 115 -7.51 -2.05 -4.16
N ALA A 116 -6.52 -2.93 -4.34
CA ALA A 116 -5.19 -2.72 -3.79
C ALA A 116 -4.51 -1.48 -4.41
N TYR A 117 -4.66 -1.27 -5.72
CA TYR A 117 -4.10 -0.13 -6.45
C TYR A 117 -4.64 1.20 -5.93
N TYR A 118 -5.89 1.28 -5.48
CA TYR A 118 -6.42 2.49 -4.84
C TYR A 118 -5.54 2.97 -3.66
N TYR A 119 -4.96 2.05 -2.89
CA TYR A 119 -4.10 2.38 -1.74
C TYR A 119 -2.66 2.71 -2.08
N THR A 120 -2.22 2.51 -3.33
CA THR A 120 -0.90 2.97 -3.74
C THR A 120 -0.87 4.49 -3.92
N TYR A 121 -2.00 5.12 -4.29
CA TYR A 121 -2.13 6.57 -4.48
C TYR A 121 -2.77 7.31 -3.29
N PHE A 122 -3.63 6.64 -2.52
CA PHE A 122 -4.34 7.27 -1.40
C PHE A 122 -3.37 7.83 -0.34
N PHE A 123 -2.35 7.06 0.04
CA PHE A 123 -1.37 7.56 1.00
C PHE A 123 -0.49 8.68 0.42
N ILE A 124 -0.14 8.58 -0.88
CA ILE A 124 0.62 9.64 -1.57
C ILE A 124 -0.16 10.95 -1.57
N SER A 125 -1.49 10.92 -1.73
CA SER A 125 -2.31 12.14 -1.72
C SER A 125 -2.47 12.71 -0.31
N VAL A 126 -2.71 11.89 0.73
CA VAL A 126 -2.79 12.37 2.12
C VAL A 126 -1.45 12.88 2.64
N VAL A 127 -0.35 12.20 2.31
CA VAL A 127 1.00 12.65 2.66
C VAL A 127 1.43 13.80 1.79
N ASN A 128 1.15 13.84 0.48
CA ASN A 128 1.46 15.04 -0.31
C ASN A 128 0.63 16.22 0.13
N TYR A 129 -0.63 16.11 0.56
CA TYR A 129 -1.30 17.27 1.17
C TYR A 129 -0.62 17.67 2.48
N LYS A 130 -0.27 16.72 3.36
CA LYS A 130 0.47 17.05 4.58
C LYS A 130 1.89 17.56 4.34
N PHE A 131 2.58 17.10 3.32
CA PHE A 131 3.97 17.43 2.96
C PHE A 131 4.03 18.69 2.09
N PHE A 132 3.01 18.95 1.26
CA PHE A 132 2.78 20.21 0.54
C PHE A 132 2.39 21.32 1.53
N PHE A 133 1.66 21.00 2.60
CA PHE A 133 1.49 21.90 3.76
C PHE A 133 2.64 21.85 4.78
N PHE A 134 3.65 21.00 4.62
CA PHE A 134 4.86 20.97 5.47
C PHE A 134 6.15 21.36 4.74
N ASN A 135 6.11 21.85 3.51
CA ASN A 135 7.34 22.12 2.78
C ASN A 135 7.28 23.21 1.70
N PHE A 136 6.65 24.35 2.00
CA PHE A 136 6.98 25.60 1.29
C PHE A 136 7.03 26.86 2.18
N ASP A 137 6.33 26.88 3.32
CA ASP A 137 6.41 28.01 4.26
C ASP A 137 7.54 27.88 5.31
N SER A 138 8.11 26.69 5.48
CA SER A 138 9.16 26.43 6.47
C SER A 138 10.56 26.93 6.05
N TRP A 139 10.74 27.37 4.80
CA TRP A 139 12.02 27.88 4.28
C TRP A 139 12.05 29.38 4.00
N ILE A 140 11.04 30.15 4.43
CA ILE A 140 11.11 31.63 4.44
C ILE A 140 10.86 32.19 5.85
N PRO A 141 11.80 32.00 6.80
CA PRO A 141 12.02 33.10 7.75
C PRO A 141 13.48 33.39 8.14
N TYR A 142 14.48 33.03 7.33
CA TYR A 142 15.89 33.34 7.68
C TYR A 142 16.60 34.38 6.81
N LEU A 143 16.14 34.64 5.58
CA LEU A 143 16.84 35.55 4.66
C LEU A 143 16.25 36.97 4.55
N LYS A 144 15.05 37.24 5.11
CA LYS A 144 14.49 38.61 5.17
C LYS A 144 14.84 39.36 6.45
N THR A 145 15.04 38.67 7.57
CA THR A 145 15.20 39.28 8.90
C THR A 145 16.57 39.93 9.09
N LYS A 146 17.67 39.34 8.64
CA LYS A 146 19.00 39.92 8.87
C LYS A 146 19.22 41.24 8.11
N LYS A 147 18.66 41.37 6.90
CA LYS A 147 18.76 42.61 6.10
C LYS A 147 17.87 43.72 6.67
N LEU A 148 16.65 43.40 7.09
CA LEU A 148 15.74 44.37 7.74
C LEU A 148 16.24 44.80 9.14
N TYR A 149 16.81 43.88 9.93
CA TYR A 149 17.36 44.20 11.25
C TYR A 149 18.58 45.14 11.17
N LEU A 150 19.46 44.92 10.18
CA LEU A 150 20.59 45.82 9.92
C LEU A 150 20.16 47.18 9.38
N ILE A 151 19.10 47.26 8.57
CA ILE A 151 18.54 48.54 8.08
C ILE A 151 17.90 49.31 9.23
N TYR A 152 17.11 48.65 10.09
CA TYR A 152 16.44 49.30 11.22
C TYR A 152 17.45 49.86 12.23
N HIS A 153 18.48 49.09 12.61
CA HIS A 153 19.50 49.58 13.54
C HIS A 153 20.41 50.66 12.94
N LYS A 154 20.72 50.60 11.63
CA LYS A 154 21.47 51.66 10.95
C LYS A 154 20.67 52.96 10.80
N GLN A 155 19.34 52.86 10.72
CA GLN A 155 18.46 54.02 10.69
C GLN A 155 18.30 54.64 12.09
N GLN A 156 18.21 53.83 13.14
CA GLN A 156 18.14 54.30 14.54
C GLN A 156 19.45 54.98 15.00
N SER A 157 20.62 54.49 14.56
CA SER A 157 21.92 55.13 14.87
C SER A 157 22.09 56.49 14.18
N ASN A 158 21.59 56.66 12.96
CA ASN A 158 21.66 57.96 12.26
C ASN A 158 20.68 59.00 12.82
N ILE A 159 19.54 58.56 13.37
CA ILE A 159 18.57 59.48 14.00
C ILE A 159 19.07 59.98 15.35
N SER A 160 19.81 59.17 16.11
CA SER A 160 20.37 59.56 17.42
C SER A 160 21.58 60.49 17.32
N LEU A 161 22.35 60.44 16.23
CA LEU A 161 23.44 61.38 15.95
C LEU A 161 22.96 62.78 15.52
N ASN A 162 21.81 62.88 14.86
CA ASN A 162 21.22 64.17 14.44
C ASN A 162 20.47 64.92 15.56
N PHE A 163 20.36 64.34 16.76
CA PHE A 163 19.76 64.96 17.94
C PHE A 163 20.80 65.38 18.99
N LEU A 164 22.09 65.12 18.75
CA LEU A 164 23.20 65.41 19.67
C LEU A 164 24.27 66.35 19.07
N ILE A 165 23.95 67.05 17.96
CA ILE A 165 24.72 68.16 17.37
C ILE A 165 23.75 69.34 17.26
#